data_AF-A0A7J9W260-F1
#
_entry.id   AF-A0A7J9W260-F1
#
_cell.length_a   1.000
_cell.length_b   1.000
_cell.length_c   1.000
_cell.angle_alpha   90.00
_cell.angle_beta   90.00
_cell.angle_gamma   90.00
#
_symmetry.space_group_name_H-M   'P 1'
#
loop_
_entity.id
_entity.type
_entity.pdbx_description
1 polymer ?
#
loop_
_entity_poly.entity_id
_entity_poly.type
_entity_poly.pdbx_seq_one_letter_code
_entity_poly.pdbx_strand_id
1 'polypeptide(L)'
;MDEQEFAAALDELAEYERRIAESDRLAQNDSLAKAEVLDRLYRDQRWVAERNAERAKTATTARGGRPVDPASRSQFSTWVRGRYKRIAPQHVYRLLDAVEITRSFLTTGEISPTAENQVRPLKVLTKVAHGSGARIPEVWDIAVKLADGDQPTHAQVREAIAEWKRLHLTQTQERKERAIDRAEQKRRKAEAAWRDLLKVGSTEHINAFLDVIRKDVEHIDETGARP
;
A
#
# COMPACT_ATOMS: atom_id res chain seq x y z
N MET A 1 37.19 -0.82 28.18
CA MET A 1 37.20 -0.79 26.73
C MET A 1 38.37 0.07 26.30
N ASP A 2 39.47 -0.59 25.97
CA ASP A 2 40.61 0.11 25.38
C ASP A 2 40.34 0.43 23.89
N GLU A 3 41.27 1.14 23.26
CA GLU A 3 41.13 1.60 21.88
C GLU A 3 41.09 0.44 20.87
N GLN A 4 41.72 -0.70 21.18
CA GLN A 4 41.69 -1.90 20.35
C GLN A 4 40.34 -2.62 20.48
N GLU A 5 39.81 -2.76 21.69
CA GLU A 5 38.47 -3.31 21.93
C GLU A 5 37.38 -2.46 21.28
N PHE A 6 37.52 -1.12 21.30
CA PHE A 6 36.59 -0.22 20.63
C PHE A 6 36.64 -0.36 19.10
N ALA A 7 37.84 -0.40 18.50
CA ALA A 7 38.00 -0.60 17.06
C ALA A 7 37.43 -1.95 16.59
N ALA A 8 37.71 -3.03 17.33
CA ALA A 8 37.18 -4.36 17.04
C ALA A 8 35.65 -4.42 17.09
N ALA A 9 35.03 -3.74 18.07
CA ALA A 9 33.57 -3.65 18.16
C ALA A 9 32.95 -2.88 16.97
N LEU A 10 33.62 -1.83 16.49
CA LEU A 10 33.18 -1.11 15.29
C LEU A 10 33.29 -1.98 14.02
N ASP A 11 34.37 -2.75 13.89
CA ASP A 11 34.55 -3.66 12.76
C ASP A 11 33.50 -4.79 12.76
N GLU A 12 33.16 -5.33 13.94
CA GLU A 12 32.10 -6.32 14.08
C GLU A 12 30.73 -5.75 13.67
N LEU A 13 30.43 -4.51 14.06
CA LEU A 13 29.21 -3.82 13.64
C LEU A 13 29.18 -3.58 12.12
N ALA A 14 30.30 -3.15 11.52
CA ALA A 14 30.40 -2.96 10.07
C ALA A 14 30.25 -4.28 9.31
N GLU A 15 30.77 -5.39 9.85
CA GLU A 15 30.54 -6.72 9.28
C GLU A 15 29.07 -7.13 9.38
N TYR A 16 28.44 -6.91 10.53
CA TYR A 16 27.03 -7.22 10.72
C TYR A 16 26.14 -6.41 9.77
N GLU A 17 26.43 -5.12 9.56
CA GLU A 17 25.76 -4.27 8.58
C GLU A 17 25.86 -4.83 7.16
N ARG A 18 27.06 -5.25 6.72
CA ARG A 18 27.26 -5.89 5.41
C ARG A 18 26.42 -7.16 5.24
N ARG A 19 26.32 -7.99 6.29
CA ARG A 19 25.50 -9.21 6.27
C ARG A 19 24.00 -8.91 6.15
N ILE A 20 23.51 -7.86 6.82
CA ILE A 20 22.12 -7.39 6.67
C ILE A 20 21.89 -6.94 5.23
N ALA A 21 22.77 -6.11 4.68
CA ALA A 21 22.65 -5.60 3.31
C ALA A 21 22.63 -6.74 2.27
N GLU A 22 23.47 -7.75 2.43
CA GLU A 22 23.47 -8.92 1.54
C GLU A 22 22.21 -9.76 1.68
N SER A 23 21.72 -9.99 2.90
CA SER A 23 20.45 -10.68 3.14
C SER A 23 19.28 -9.93 2.48
N ASP A 24 19.26 -8.61 2.60
CA ASP A 24 18.24 -7.78 1.97
C ASP A 24 18.35 -7.85 0.44
N ARG A 25 19.56 -7.78 -0.13
CA ARG A 25 19.79 -7.95 -1.57
C ARG A 25 19.26 -9.29 -2.06
N LEU A 26 19.60 -10.39 -1.38
CA LEU A 26 19.12 -11.73 -1.72
C LEU A 26 17.60 -11.87 -1.58
N ALA A 27 16.98 -11.22 -0.58
CA ALA A 27 15.53 -11.21 -0.43
C ALA A 27 14.83 -10.38 -1.52
N GLN A 28 15.51 -9.38 -2.10
CA GLN A 28 15.00 -8.57 -3.20
C GLN A 28 15.18 -9.24 -4.57
N ASN A 29 16.20 -10.10 -4.73
CA ASN A 29 16.37 -10.90 -5.94
C ASN A 29 15.08 -11.69 -6.23
N ASP A 30 14.58 -11.56 -7.46
CA ASP A 30 13.35 -12.19 -7.94
C ASP A 30 12.08 -11.83 -7.15
N SER A 31 12.09 -10.79 -6.32
CA SER A 31 10.92 -10.44 -5.49
C SER A 31 9.69 -10.10 -6.34
N LEU A 32 9.85 -9.55 -7.55
CA LEU A 32 8.73 -9.39 -8.47
C LEU A 32 8.22 -10.73 -9.02
N ALA A 33 9.09 -11.68 -9.36
CA ALA A 33 8.65 -13.01 -9.76
C ALA A 33 7.87 -13.71 -8.63
N LYS A 34 8.29 -13.55 -7.37
CA LYS A 34 7.52 -14.06 -6.22
C LYS A 34 6.20 -13.32 -6.02
N ALA A 35 6.19 -12.01 -6.26
CA ALA A 35 4.97 -11.22 -6.25
C ALA A 35 3.97 -11.72 -7.31
N GLU A 36 4.43 -12.12 -8.50
CA GLU A 36 3.57 -12.68 -9.54
C GLU A 36 2.94 -14.02 -9.14
N VAL A 37 3.71 -14.87 -8.44
CA VAL A 37 3.19 -16.11 -7.85
C VAL A 37 2.10 -15.80 -6.82
N LEU A 38 2.33 -14.82 -5.95
CA LEU A 38 1.34 -14.39 -4.96
C LEU A 38 0.08 -13.81 -5.60
N ASP A 39 0.21 -12.99 -6.63
CA ASP A 39 -0.93 -12.43 -7.36
C ASP A 39 -1.72 -13.52 -8.10
N ARG A 40 -1.05 -14.53 -8.68
CA ARG A 40 -1.73 -15.69 -9.27
C ARG A 40 -2.53 -16.46 -8.22
N LEU A 41 -1.94 -16.73 -7.06
CA LEU A 41 -2.64 -17.37 -5.93
C LEU A 41 -3.83 -16.54 -5.45
N TYR A 42 -3.67 -15.21 -5.39
CA TYR A 42 -4.72 -14.31 -4.98
C TYR A 42 -5.93 -14.35 -5.93
N ARG A 43 -5.67 -14.30 -7.25
CA ARG A 43 -6.70 -14.32 -8.30
C ARG A 43 -7.38 -15.67 -8.49
N ASP A 44 -6.69 -16.75 -8.21
CA ASP A 44 -7.19 -18.12 -8.30
C ASP A 44 -8.33 -18.41 -7.28
N GLN A 45 -8.41 -17.63 -6.20
CA GLN A 45 -9.48 -17.65 -5.19
C GLN A 45 -9.74 -18.99 -4.48
N ARG A 46 -9.06 -20.11 -4.80
CA ARG A 46 -9.18 -21.36 -4.02
C ARG A 46 -8.82 -21.17 -2.54
N TRP A 47 -7.94 -20.22 -2.26
CA TRP A 47 -7.59 -19.80 -0.89
C TRP A 47 -8.82 -19.36 -0.06
N VAL A 48 -9.88 -18.83 -0.68
CA VAL A 48 -11.11 -18.39 -0.02
C VAL A 48 -11.85 -19.58 0.58
N ALA A 49 -11.98 -20.67 -0.19
CA ALA A 49 -12.62 -21.89 0.26
C ALA A 49 -11.85 -22.51 1.44
N GLU A 50 -10.52 -22.59 1.33
CA GLU A 50 -9.65 -23.06 2.41
C GLU A 50 -9.80 -22.19 3.67
N ARG A 51 -9.83 -20.87 3.50
CA ARG A 51 -9.95 -19.94 4.63
C ARG A 51 -11.33 -20.01 5.29
N ASN A 52 -12.39 -20.18 4.51
CA ASN A 52 -13.74 -20.40 5.04
C ASN A 52 -13.81 -21.71 5.84
N ALA A 53 -13.18 -22.78 5.35
CA ALA A 53 -13.10 -24.05 6.06
C ALA A 53 -12.30 -23.95 7.37
N GLU A 54 -11.18 -23.23 7.37
CA GLU A 54 -10.41 -22.94 8.60
C GLU A 54 -11.28 -22.18 9.62
N ARG A 55 -11.98 -21.13 9.18
CA ARG A 55 -12.86 -20.34 10.03
C ARG A 55 -14.02 -21.14 10.59
N ALA A 56 -14.66 -21.99 9.78
CA ALA A 56 -15.75 -22.84 10.24
C ALA A 56 -15.33 -23.76 11.40
N LYS A 57 -14.06 -24.20 11.42
CA LYS A 57 -13.50 -25.02 12.51
C LYS A 57 -13.17 -24.22 13.77
N THR A 58 -12.78 -22.94 13.63
CA THR A 58 -12.26 -22.13 14.74
C THR A 58 -13.21 -21.04 15.23
N ALA A 59 -14.35 -20.82 14.56
CA ALA A 59 -15.25 -19.73 14.86
C ALA A 59 -15.99 -19.99 16.18
N THR A 60 -15.58 -19.29 17.24
CA THR A 60 -16.28 -19.26 18.53
C THR A 60 -17.34 -18.16 18.61
N THR A 61 -17.44 -17.31 17.58
CA THR A 61 -18.36 -16.16 17.54
C THR A 61 -19.05 -16.04 16.19
N ALA A 62 -20.24 -15.43 16.18
CA ALA A 62 -21.01 -15.18 14.95
C ALA A 62 -20.25 -14.33 13.90
N ARG A 63 -19.32 -13.46 14.33
CA ARG A 63 -18.41 -12.72 13.43
C ARG A 63 -17.36 -13.63 12.78
N GLY A 64 -16.93 -14.69 13.46
CA GLY A 64 -15.98 -15.67 12.95
C GLY A 64 -16.52 -16.53 11.80
N GLY A 65 -17.85 -16.69 11.71
CA GLY A 65 -18.53 -17.48 10.67
C GLY A 65 -18.86 -16.74 9.38
N ARG A 66 -18.54 -15.43 9.26
CA ARG A 66 -18.82 -14.68 8.02
C ARG A 66 -17.94 -15.19 6.87
N PRO A 67 -18.51 -15.39 5.67
CA PRO A 67 -17.75 -15.73 4.48
C PRO A 67 -16.62 -14.74 4.23
N VAL A 68 -15.47 -15.26 3.84
CA VAL A 68 -14.33 -14.46 3.40
C VAL A 68 -14.68 -13.78 2.08
N ASP A 69 -14.44 -12.47 2.03
CA ASP A 69 -14.50 -11.67 0.82
C ASP A 69 -13.32 -12.04 -0.11
N PRO A 70 -13.57 -12.55 -1.33
CA PRO A 70 -12.53 -12.90 -2.30
C PRO A 70 -11.65 -11.72 -2.72
N ALA A 71 -12.15 -10.49 -2.64
CA ALA A 71 -11.40 -9.28 -2.97
C ALA A 71 -10.57 -8.74 -1.79
N SER A 72 -10.57 -9.43 -0.63
CA SER A 72 -9.88 -8.94 0.56
C SER A 72 -8.41 -9.35 0.59
N ARG A 73 -7.52 -8.44 0.19
CA ARG A 73 -6.06 -8.57 0.40
C ARG A 73 -5.68 -8.81 1.88
N SER A 74 -6.51 -8.34 2.82
CA SER A 74 -6.30 -8.55 4.26
C SER A 74 -6.52 -10.01 4.66
N GLN A 75 -7.60 -10.61 4.18
CA GLN A 75 -7.88 -12.03 4.45
C GLN A 75 -6.86 -12.91 3.74
N PHE A 76 -6.49 -12.57 2.50
CA PHE A 76 -5.46 -13.30 1.76
C PHE A 76 -4.10 -13.26 2.47
N SER A 77 -3.61 -12.08 2.87
CA SER A 77 -2.32 -11.95 3.57
C SER A 77 -2.30 -12.68 4.92
N THR A 78 -3.44 -12.73 5.62
CA THR A 78 -3.60 -13.55 6.83
C THR A 78 -3.52 -15.05 6.54
N TRP A 79 -4.17 -15.49 5.46
CA TRP A 79 -4.14 -16.88 4.99
C TRP A 79 -2.72 -17.31 4.57
N VAL A 80 -1.97 -16.43 3.88
CA VAL A 80 -0.56 -16.65 3.54
C VAL A 80 0.30 -16.80 4.79
N ARG A 81 0.14 -15.90 5.78
CA ARG A 81 0.89 -15.98 7.06
C ARG A 81 0.64 -17.30 7.79
N GLY A 82 -0.58 -17.83 7.73
CA GLY A 82 -0.94 -19.12 8.32
C GLY A 82 -0.13 -20.29 7.76
N ARG A 83 0.25 -20.22 6.48
CA ARG A 83 1.07 -21.24 5.78
C ARG A 83 2.56 -20.95 5.87
N TYR A 84 2.93 -19.67 5.84
CA TYR A 84 4.32 -19.23 5.78
C TYR A 84 4.61 -18.25 6.92
N LYS A 85 5.03 -18.79 8.08
CA LYS A 85 5.21 -18.03 9.33
C LYS A 85 6.20 -16.85 9.22
N ARG A 86 7.16 -16.92 8.30
CA ARG A 86 8.17 -15.88 8.07
C ARG A 86 7.70 -14.76 7.12
N ILE A 87 6.57 -14.93 6.43
CA ILE A 87 6.03 -13.91 5.54
C ILE A 87 5.08 -13.01 6.33
N ALA A 88 5.53 -11.79 6.61
CA ALA A 88 4.70 -10.79 7.26
C ALA A 88 3.54 -10.35 6.33
N PRO A 89 2.31 -10.15 6.84
CA PRO A 89 1.18 -9.71 6.03
C PRO A 89 1.48 -8.42 5.24
N GLN A 90 2.16 -7.45 5.87
CA GLN A 90 2.55 -6.20 5.21
C GLN A 90 3.47 -6.43 4.01
N HIS A 91 4.29 -7.49 4.04
CA HIS A 91 5.13 -7.84 2.91
C HIS A 91 4.29 -8.39 1.75
N VAL A 92 3.28 -9.22 2.02
CA VAL A 92 2.32 -9.68 1.00
C VAL A 92 1.64 -8.50 0.30
N TYR A 93 1.19 -7.50 1.06
CA TYR A 93 0.62 -6.28 0.49
C TYR A 93 1.59 -5.57 -0.45
N ARG A 94 2.83 -5.36 0.00
CA ARG A 94 3.85 -4.70 -0.81
C ARG A 94 4.12 -5.44 -2.12
N LEU A 95 4.20 -6.77 -2.07
CA LEU A 95 4.39 -7.60 -3.27
C LEU A 95 3.19 -7.50 -4.22
N LEU A 96 1.96 -7.59 -3.72
CA LEU A 96 0.77 -7.43 -4.56
C LEU A 96 0.69 -6.03 -5.20
N ASP A 97 1.01 -4.99 -4.43
CA ASP A 97 1.06 -3.61 -4.95
C ASP A 97 2.17 -3.45 -6.01
N ALA A 98 3.33 -4.09 -5.82
CA ALA A 98 4.44 -4.06 -6.76
C ALA A 98 4.06 -4.66 -8.13
N VAL A 99 3.38 -5.82 -8.14
CA VAL A 99 2.87 -6.43 -9.38
C VAL A 99 1.79 -5.59 -10.03
N GLU A 100 0.88 -5.02 -9.24
CA GLU A 100 -0.17 -4.14 -9.76
C GLU A 100 0.44 -2.92 -10.46
N ILE A 101 1.42 -2.26 -9.83
CA ILE A 101 2.13 -1.11 -10.41
C ILE A 101 2.83 -1.53 -11.71
N THR A 102 3.58 -2.64 -11.66
CA THR A 102 4.35 -3.12 -12.81
C THR A 102 3.45 -3.42 -14.00
N ARG A 103 2.36 -4.17 -13.79
CA ARG A 103 1.42 -4.57 -14.86
C ARG A 103 0.56 -3.42 -15.37
N SER A 104 0.25 -2.44 -14.53
CA SER A 104 -0.64 -1.35 -14.92
C SER A 104 0.09 -0.19 -15.60
N PHE A 105 1.39 0.00 -15.30
CA PHE A 105 2.10 1.21 -15.72
C PHE A 105 3.45 0.95 -16.38
N LEU A 106 4.13 -0.17 -16.12
CA LEU A 106 5.52 -0.37 -16.55
C LEU A 106 5.68 -1.50 -17.56
N THR A 107 4.62 -1.85 -18.29
CA THR A 107 4.62 -2.95 -19.27
C THR A 107 5.31 -2.62 -20.59
N THR A 108 5.46 -1.34 -20.90
CA THR A 108 6.00 -0.86 -22.19
C THR A 108 7.39 -0.23 -22.06
N GLY A 109 7.96 -0.20 -20.87
CA GLY A 109 9.29 0.38 -20.64
C GLY A 109 10.40 -0.52 -21.17
N GLU A 110 11.49 0.10 -21.63
CA GLU A 110 12.70 -0.62 -22.10
C GLU A 110 13.33 -1.45 -20.97
N ILE A 111 13.30 -0.92 -19.74
CA ILE A 111 13.77 -1.59 -18.54
C ILE A 111 12.57 -1.92 -17.66
N SER A 112 12.25 -3.21 -17.57
CA SER A 112 11.27 -3.71 -16.61
C SER A 112 11.88 -3.81 -15.21
N PRO A 113 11.17 -3.41 -14.15
CA PRO A 113 11.64 -3.62 -12.79
C PRO A 113 11.80 -5.11 -12.50
N THR A 114 12.75 -5.45 -11.63
CA THR A 114 13.07 -6.81 -11.20
C THR A 114 12.80 -7.05 -9.71
N ALA A 115 12.69 -5.99 -8.92
CA ALA A 115 12.50 -6.07 -7.48
C ALA A 115 11.43 -5.13 -6.90
N GLU A 116 10.79 -5.55 -5.80
CA GLU A 116 9.74 -4.82 -5.08
C GLU A 116 10.22 -3.45 -4.61
N ASN A 117 11.44 -3.38 -4.09
CA ASN A 117 12.00 -2.14 -3.58
C ASN A 117 12.15 -1.03 -4.65
N GLN A 118 12.28 -1.38 -5.93
CA GLN A 118 12.38 -0.42 -7.02
C GLN A 118 11.04 0.26 -7.29
N VAL A 119 9.95 -0.51 -7.27
CA VAL A 119 8.60 0.00 -7.59
C VAL A 119 7.88 0.57 -6.36
N ARG A 120 8.25 0.17 -5.15
CA ARG A 120 7.60 0.61 -3.91
C ARG A 120 7.47 2.13 -3.77
N PRO A 121 8.48 2.96 -4.09
CA PRO A 121 8.33 4.42 -4.03
C PRO A 121 7.23 4.96 -4.94
N LEU A 122 6.99 4.32 -6.09
CA LEU A 122 6.01 4.75 -7.10
C LEU A 122 4.57 4.62 -6.60
N LYS A 123 4.32 3.83 -5.56
CA LYS A 123 3.00 3.72 -4.90
C LYS A 123 2.45 5.08 -4.46
N VAL A 124 3.31 6.06 -4.18
CA VAL A 124 2.82 7.41 -3.85
C VAL A 124 2.06 8.05 -5.01
N LEU A 125 2.41 7.71 -6.25
CA LEU A 125 1.84 8.27 -7.47
C LEU A 125 0.50 7.65 -7.88
N THR A 126 0.07 6.57 -7.22
CA THR A 126 -1.27 5.97 -7.41
C THR A 126 -2.33 6.65 -6.57
N LYS A 127 -1.95 7.67 -5.77
CA LYS A 127 -2.88 8.43 -4.93
C LYS A 127 -3.65 9.44 -5.77
N VAL A 128 -4.87 9.76 -5.33
CA VAL A 128 -5.79 10.68 -6.01
C VAL A 128 -5.11 12.00 -6.41
N ALA A 129 -4.32 12.61 -5.53
CA ALA A 129 -3.63 13.86 -5.83
C ALA A 129 -2.60 13.76 -6.98
N HIS A 130 -2.04 12.58 -7.21
CA HIS A 130 -1.06 12.32 -8.28
C HIS A 130 -1.68 11.54 -9.47
N GLY A 131 -3.00 11.41 -9.50
CA GLY A 131 -3.75 10.63 -10.50
C GLY A 131 -3.74 9.13 -10.23
N SER A 132 -4.41 8.36 -11.09
CA SER A 132 -4.47 6.90 -10.99
C SER A 132 -3.16 6.21 -11.41
N GLY A 133 -2.00 6.79 -11.07
CA GLY A 133 -0.68 6.28 -11.49
C GLY A 133 -0.22 6.70 -12.88
N ALA A 134 -0.93 7.60 -13.57
CA ALA A 134 -0.63 8.01 -14.94
C ALA A 134 0.81 8.52 -15.16
N ARG A 135 1.46 9.02 -14.10
CA ARG A 135 2.83 9.58 -14.14
C ARG A 135 3.93 8.56 -13.84
N ILE A 136 3.55 7.35 -13.46
CA ILE A 136 4.50 6.28 -13.13
C ILE A 136 5.46 5.98 -14.28
N PRO A 137 5.04 5.90 -15.57
CA PRO A 137 5.97 5.68 -16.67
C PRO A 137 7.01 6.80 -16.81
N GLU A 138 6.57 8.06 -16.78
CA GLU A 138 7.45 9.24 -16.89
C GLU A 138 8.50 9.28 -15.77
N VAL A 139 8.08 8.99 -14.53
CA VAL A 139 8.97 8.94 -13.38
C VAL A 139 9.95 7.78 -13.48
N TRP A 140 9.51 6.64 -14.00
CA TRP A 140 10.37 5.49 -14.21
C TRP A 140 11.44 5.76 -15.26
N ASP A 141 11.10 6.44 -16.36
CA ASP A 141 12.06 6.84 -17.40
C ASP A 141 13.14 7.79 -16.84
N ILE A 142 12.76 8.70 -15.94
CA ILE A 142 13.73 9.54 -15.22
C ILE A 142 14.63 8.68 -14.33
N ALA A 143 14.07 7.71 -13.61
CA ALA A 143 14.85 6.83 -12.73
C ALA A 143 15.85 5.97 -13.52
N VAL A 144 15.46 5.48 -14.70
CA VAL A 144 16.34 4.74 -15.62
C VAL A 144 17.47 5.63 -16.14
N LYS A 145 17.19 6.89 -16.47
CA LYS A 145 18.23 7.87 -16.86
C LYS A 145 19.20 8.15 -15.71
N LEU A 146 18.71 8.27 -14.48
CA LEU A 146 19.56 8.41 -13.28
C LEU A 146 20.38 7.16 -12.96
N ALA A 147 20.02 6.02 -13.54
CA ALA A 147 20.74 4.76 -13.45
C ALA A 147 21.62 4.49 -14.68
N ASP A 148 21.84 5.49 -15.54
CA ASP A 148 22.63 5.39 -16.77
C ASP A 148 22.17 4.23 -17.69
N GLY A 149 20.87 3.94 -17.71
CA GLY A 149 20.29 2.84 -18.50
C GLY A 149 20.37 1.47 -17.84
N ASP A 150 20.71 1.37 -16.55
CA ASP A 150 20.62 0.14 -15.75
C ASP A 150 19.33 0.10 -14.91
N GLN A 151 19.14 -0.99 -14.15
CA GLN A 151 18.06 -1.20 -13.20
C GLN A 151 18.05 -0.12 -12.10
N PRO A 152 16.99 0.71 -12.01
CA PRO A 152 16.93 1.76 -11.00
C PRO A 152 16.93 1.19 -9.57
N THR A 153 17.71 1.79 -8.68
CA THR A 153 17.64 1.52 -7.24
C THR A 153 16.46 2.26 -6.60
N HIS A 154 16.07 1.83 -5.40
CA HIS A 154 15.07 2.55 -4.60
C HIS A 154 15.40 4.04 -4.40
N ALA A 155 16.69 4.37 -4.23
CA ALA A 155 17.14 5.76 -4.06
C ALA A 155 16.91 6.59 -5.33
N GLN A 156 17.33 6.07 -6.49
CA GLN A 156 17.14 6.72 -7.79
C GLN A 156 15.66 6.91 -8.13
N VAL A 157 14.80 5.95 -7.81
CA VAL A 157 13.34 6.11 -8.04
C VAL A 157 12.76 7.21 -7.15
N ARG A 158 13.23 7.35 -5.91
CA ARG A 158 12.81 8.46 -5.04
C ARG A 158 13.30 9.81 -5.54
N GLU A 159 14.53 9.86 -6.04
CA GLU A 159 15.10 11.03 -6.66
C GLU A 159 14.32 11.42 -7.93
N ALA A 160 13.99 10.45 -8.78
CA ALA A 160 13.17 10.65 -9.97
C ALA A 160 11.77 11.21 -9.63
N ILE A 161 11.14 10.75 -8.55
CA ILE A 161 9.88 11.33 -8.06
C ILE A 161 10.08 12.80 -7.67
N ALA A 162 11.16 13.12 -6.95
CA ALA A 162 11.44 14.49 -6.54
C ALA A 162 11.73 15.40 -7.75
N GLU A 163 12.51 14.91 -8.71
CA GLU A 163 12.83 15.61 -9.94
C GLU A 163 11.59 15.84 -10.80
N TRP A 164 10.75 14.82 -10.99
CA TRP A 164 9.49 14.97 -11.71
C TRP A 164 8.59 16.03 -11.06
N LYS A 165 8.49 16.05 -9.72
CA LYS A 165 7.74 17.08 -9.00
C LYS A 165 8.33 18.46 -9.20
N ARG A 166 9.65 18.60 -9.13
CA ARG A 166 10.35 19.87 -9.36
C ARG A 166 10.09 20.44 -10.76
N LEU A 167 10.02 19.56 -11.77
CA LEU A 167 9.80 19.94 -13.16
C LEU A 167 8.34 20.28 -13.48
N HIS A 168 7.38 19.62 -12.82
CA HIS A 168 5.96 19.68 -13.21
C HIS A 168 5.03 20.36 -12.20
N LEU A 169 5.46 20.53 -10.94
CA LEU A 169 4.62 21.08 -9.88
C LEU A 169 5.17 22.41 -9.35
N THR A 170 4.29 23.40 -9.32
CA THR A 170 4.50 24.63 -8.54
C THR A 170 4.21 24.38 -7.06
N GLN A 171 4.77 25.21 -6.16
CA GLN A 171 4.48 25.11 -4.71
C GLN A 171 2.97 25.20 -4.39
N THR A 172 2.22 25.99 -5.16
CA THR A 172 0.77 26.13 -4.99
C THR A 172 0.04 24.84 -5.36
N GLN A 173 0.45 24.19 -6.45
CA GLN A 173 -0.10 22.90 -6.86
C GLN A 173 0.19 21.81 -5.81
N GLU A 174 1.41 21.75 -5.27
CA GLU A 174 1.74 20.79 -4.21
C GLU A 174 0.85 20.96 -2.97
N ARG A 175 0.58 22.20 -2.54
CA ARG A 175 -0.29 22.47 -1.39
C ARG A 175 -1.71 22.00 -1.67
N LYS A 176 -2.23 22.27 -2.87
CA LYS A 176 -3.56 21.84 -3.31
C LYS A 176 -3.67 20.31 -3.34
N GLU A 177 -2.67 19.63 -3.89
CA GLU A 177 -2.57 18.17 -3.91
C GLU A 177 -2.61 17.56 -2.51
N ARG A 178 -1.80 18.09 -1.57
CA ARG A 178 -1.82 17.65 -0.16
C ARG A 178 -3.19 17.86 0.50
N ALA A 179 -3.90 18.91 0.13
CA ALA A 179 -5.25 19.16 0.64
C ALA A 179 -6.28 18.15 0.12
N ILE A 180 -6.20 17.80 -1.18
CA ILE A 180 -7.04 16.77 -1.81
C ILE A 180 -6.84 15.41 -1.13
N ASP A 181 -5.59 14.99 -0.93
CA ASP A 181 -5.26 13.73 -0.25
C ASP A 181 -5.82 13.68 1.18
N ARG A 182 -5.70 14.78 1.92
CA ARG A 182 -6.26 14.89 3.28
C ARG A 182 -7.79 14.81 3.28
N ALA A 183 -8.45 15.48 2.33
CA ALA A 183 -9.90 15.47 2.20
C ALA A 183 -10.41 14.05 1.88
N GLU A 184 -9.77 13.35 0.95
CA GLU A 184 -10.13 11.99 0.58
C GLU A 184 -9.87 11.00 1.73
N GLN A 185 -8.77 11.15 2.47
CA GLN A 185 -8.52 10.32 3.65
C GLN A 185 -9.59 10.52 4.72
N LYS A 186 -10.05 11.77 4.93
CA LYS A 186 -11.18 12.06 5.83
C LYS A 186 -12.46 11.41 5.33
N ARG A 187 -12.76 11.51 4.03
CA ARG A 187 -13.93 10.88 3.40
C ARG A 187 -13.93 9.37 3.60
N ARG A 188 -12.82 8.68 3.30
CA ARG A 188 -12.70 7.22 3.48
C ARG A 188 -12.89 6.79 4.93
N LYS A 189 -12.37 7.57 5.89
CA LYS A 189 -12.59 7.32 7.32
C LYS A 189 -14.07 7.48 7.69
N ALA A 190 -14.73 8.52 7.18
CA ALA A 190 -16.15 8.74 7.39
C ALA A 190 -17.00 7.61 6.77
N GLU A 191 -16.70 7.18 5.55
CA GLU A 191 -17.39 6.06 4.89
C GLU A 191 -17.18 4.73 5.63
N ALA A 192 -15.97 4.46 6.11
CA ALA A 192 -15.69 3.27 6.91
C ALA A 192 -16.47 3.29 8.24
N ALA A 193 -16.45 4.43 8.94
CA ALA A 193 -17.22 4.62 10.17
C ALA A 193 -18.72 4.45 9.92
N TRP A 194 -19.24 4.98 8.81
CA TRP A 194 -20.63 4.81 8.40
C TRP A 194 -20.98 3.33 8.14
N ARG A 195 -20.14 2.62 7.36
CA ARG A 195 -20.34 1.19 7.10
C ARG A 195 -20.29 0.36 8.39
N ASP A 196 -19.48 0.75 9.35
CA ASP A 196 -19.40 0.04 10.63
C ASP A 196 -20.60 0.36 11.52
N LEU A 197 -21.11 1.59 11.49
CA LEU A 197 -22.38 1.97 12.12
C LEU A 197 -23.54 1.18 11.53
N LEU A 198 -23.63 1.04 10.20
CA LEU A 198 -24.65 0.20 9.55
C LEU A 198 -24.57 -1.29 9.95
N LYS A 199 -23.40 -1.79 10.36
CA LYS A 199 -23.20 -3.19 10.77
C LYS A 199 -23.54 -3.44 12.25
N VAL A 200 -23.61 -2.40 13.07
CA VAL A 200 -23.69 -2.50 14.54
C VAL A 200 -24.92 -1.77 15.11
N GLY A 201 -25.34 -0.69 14.47
CA GLY A 201 -26.48 0.13 14.88
C GLY A 201 -27.81 -0.54 14.61
N SER A 202 -28.73 -0.43 15.57
CA SER A 202 -30.14 -0.70 15.31
C SER A 202 -30.70 0.32 14.32
N THR A 203 -31.79 -0.04 13.63
CA THR A 203 -32.50 0.82 12.68
C THR A 203 -32.82 2.20 13.28
N GLU A 204 -33.09 2.28 14.59
CA GLU A 204 -33.35 3.54 15.31
C GLU A 204 -32.14 4.48 15.35
N HIS A 205 -30.93 3.97 15.58
CA HIS A 205 -29.71 4.80 15.60
C HIS A 205 -29.39 5.36 14.21
N ILE A 206 -29.63 4.56 13.16
CA ILE A 206 -29.47 4.98 11.76
C ILE A 206 -30.49 6.08 11.43
N ASN A 207 -31.75 5.90 11.82
CA ASN A 207 -32.81 6.88 11.58
C ASN A 207 -32.59 8.19 12.35
N ALA A 208 -32.17 8.13 13.62
CA ALA A 208 -31.86 9.31 14.41
C ALA A 208 -30.69 10.12 13.81
N PHE A 209 -29.66 9.44 13.30
CA PHE A 209 -28.55 10.09 12.61
C PHE A 209 -28.97 10.72 11.27
N LEU A 210 -29.79 10.03 10.47
CA LEU A 210 -30.35 10.57 9.23
C LEU A 210 -31.26 11.78 9.48
N ASP A 211 -31.99 11.80 10.60
CA ASP A 211 -32.80 12.95 11.03
C ASP A 211 -31.92 14.16 11.38
N VAL A 212 -30.79 13.97 12.04
CA VAL A 212 -29.82 15.05 12.32
C VAL A 212 -29.25 15.61 11.01
N ILE A 213 -28.83 14.74 10.09
CA ILE A 213 -28.32 15.18 8.78
C ILE A 213 -29.39 15.95 8.00
N ARG A 214 -30.64 15.47 8.01
CA ARG A 214 -31.74 16.13 7.29
C ARG A 214 -31.98 17.54 7.83
N LYS A 215 -32.02 17.71 9.15
CA LYS A 215 -32.18 19.01 9.79
C LYS A 215 -31.01 19.96 9.48
N ASP A 216 -29.79 19.44 9.45
CA ASP A 216 -28.61 20.23 9.06
C ASP A 216 -28.68 20.69 7.59
N VAL A 217 -29.15 19.83 6.69
CA VAL A 217 -29.33 20.17 5.26
C VAL A 217 -30.44 21.21 5.09
N GLU A 218 -31.59 21.01 5.74
CA GLU A 218 -32.69 21.98 5.75
C GLU A 218 -32.22 23.35 6.26
N HIS A 219 -31.42 23.38 7.34
CA HIS A 219 -30.86 24.62 7.88
C HIS A 219 -29.89 25.31 6.91
N ILE A 220 -29.04 24.56 6.22
CA ILE A 220 -28.11 25.12 5.22
C ILE A 220 -28.88 25.68 4.03
N ASP A 221 -29.92 25.00 3.57
CA ASP A 221 -30.75 25.47 2.45
C ASP A 221 -31.52 26.75 2.81
N GLU A 222 -31.95 26.89 4.08
CA GLU A 222 -32.66 28.08 4.57
C GLU A 222 -31.74 29.27 4.85
N THR A 223 -30.53 29.03 5.38
CA THR A 223 -29.66 30.10 5.92
C THR A 223 -28.39 30.35 5.12
N GLY A 224 -28.02 29.43 4.22
CA GLY A 224 -26.74 29.43 3.52
C GLY A 224 -25.52 29.13 4.41
N ALA A 225 -25.74 28.77 5.69
CA ALA A 225 -24.70 28.50 6.67
C ALA A 225 -24.94 27.16 7.39
N ARG A 226 -23.87 26.56 7.92
CA ARG A 226 -24.03 25.43 8.85
C ARG A 226 -24.54 25.94 10.21
N PRO A 227 -25.44 25.18 10.87
CA PRO A 227 -25.92 25.53 12.20
C PRO A 227 -24.79 25.55 13.25
#